data_AF-A0A9W5QPH7-F1
#
_entry.id   AF-A0A9W5QPH7-F1
#
_cell.length_a   1.000
_cell.length_b   1.000
_cell.length_c   1.000
_cell.angle_alpha   90.00
_cell.angle_beta   90.00
_cell.angle_gamma   90.00
#
_symmetry.space_group_name_H-M   'P 1'
#
loop_
_entity.id
_entity.type
_entity.pdbx_description
1 polymer ?
#
loop_
_entity_poly.entity_id
_entity_poly.type
_entity_poly.pdbx_seq_one_letter_code
_entity_poly.pdbx_strand_id
1 'polypeptide(L)' 'MEKCNYVGCKNDATTKGFIFARDPQGRKHLPTDVYACDKHKKSSSFFEYKTAKTN' A
#
# COMPACT_ATOMS: atom_id res chain seq x y z
N MET A 1 7.73 -13.80 -4.15
CA MET A 1 6.71 -12.85 -4.63
C MET A 1 5.96 -12.35 -3.41
N GLU A 2 5.98 -11.05 -3.15
CA GLU A 2 5.29 -10.49 -1.98
C GLU A 2 3.79 -10.51 -2.23
N LYS A 3 2.98 -10.85 -1.24
CA LYS A 3 1.51 -10.89 -1.39
C LYS A 3 0.93 -9.51 -1.14
N CYS A 4 -0.22 -9.22 -1.74
CA CYS A 4 -0.94 -7.99 -1.45
C CYS A 4 -1.42 -7.97 0.01
N ASN A 5 -1.07 -6.91 0.76
CA ASN A 5 -1.42 -6.75 2.17
C ASN A 5 -2.91 -6.38 2.40
N TYR A 6 -3.68 -6.17 1.34
CA TYR A 6 -5.09 -5.83 1.45
C TYR A 6 -5.91 -7.04 1.93
N VAL A 7 -6.77 -6.81 2.92
CA VAL A 7 -7.61 -7.86 3.53
C VAL A 7 -8.46 -8.54 2.46
N GLY A 8 -8.38 -9.87 2.40
CA GLY A 8 -9.11 -10.67 1.41
C GLY A 8 -8.48 -10.72 0.02
N CYS A 9 -7.33 -10.07 -0.20
CA CYS A 9 -6.61 -10.17 -1.46
C CYS A 9 -5.71 -11.42 -1.49
N LYS A 10 -5.83 -12.24 -2.53
CA LYS A 10 -4.96 -13.40 -2.78
C LYS A 10 -3.95 -13.16 -3.91
N ASN A 11 -3.98 -11.98 -4.52
CA ASN A 11 -3.11 -11.64 -5.64
C ASN A 11 -1.70 -11.30 -5.14
N ASP A 12 -0.73 -11.56 -5.99
CA ASP A 12 0.64 -11.09 -5.82
C ASP A 12 0.70 -9.56 -5.86
N ALA A 13 1.50 -8.99 -4.97
CA ALA A 13 1.81 -7.58 -5.01
C ALA A 13 2.75 -7.30 -6.17
N THR A 14 2.46 -6.20 -6.87
CA THR A 14 3.25 -5.73 -8.01
C THR A 14 3.93 -4.40 -7.72
N THR A 15 3.55 -3.75 -6.62
CA THR A 15 4.11 -2.47 -6.19
C THR A 15 4.16 -2.37 -4.66
N LYS A 16 5.02 -1.49 -4.18
CA LYS A 16 5.13 -1.12 -2.76
C LYS A 16 4.75 0.34 -2.61
N GLY A 17 4.03 0.65 -1.56
CA GLY A 17 3.63 2.01 -1.25
C GLY A 17 3.27 2.13 0.23
N PHE A 18 2.56 3.19 0.55
CA PHE A 18 2.00 3.39 1.88
C PHE A 18 0.54 3.80 1.80
N ILE A 19 -0.21 3.46 2.83
CA ILE A 19 -1.58 3.91 3.06
C ILE A 19 -1.64 4.70 4.36
N PHE A 20 -2.56 5.64 4.46
CA PHE A 20 -2.88 6.26 5.75
C PHE A 20 -3.89 5.38 6.48
N ALA A 21 -3.39 4.44 7.27
CA ALA A 21 -4.23 3.56 8.07
C ALA A 21 -4.76 4.32 9.30
N ARG A 22 -6.02 4.06 9.64
CA ARG A 22 -6.60 4.62 10.86
C ARG A 22 -5.98 3.95 12.07
N ASP A 23 -5.37 4.75 12.93
CA ASP A 23 -4.79 4.25 14.17
C ASP A 23 -5.92 3.75 15.09
N PRO A 24 -5.86 2.51 15.60
CA PRO A 24 -6.90 1.95 16.45
C PRO A 24 -7.03 2.66 17.80
N GLN A 25 -6.05 3.47 18.21
CA GLN A 25 -6.13 4.31 19.41
C GLN A 25 -6.74 5.71 19.12
N GLY A 26 -7.33 5.91 17.94
CA GLY A 26 -8.01 7.16 17.57
C GLY A 26 -7.05 8.32 17.28
N ARG A 27 -5.75 8.05 17.12
CA ARG A 27 -4.75 9.06 16.76
C ARG A 27 -4.81 9.39 15.25
N LYS A 28 -3.99 10.36 14.85
CA LYS A 28 -3.81 10.74 13.43
C LYS A 28 -3.53 9.50 12.57
N HIS A 29 -4.05 9.49 11.34
CA HIS A 29 -3.76 8.40 10.41
C HIS A 29 -2.24 8.31 10.18
N LEU A 30 -1.67 7.12 10.41
CA LEU A 30 -0.25 6.89 10.26
C LEU A 30 0.05 6.31 8.87
N PRO A 31 1.09 6.79 8.18
CA PRO A 31 1.56 6.16 6.97
C PRO A 31 2.04 4.75 7.32
N THR A 32 1.41 3.75 6.69
CA THR A 32 1.70 2.33 6.89
C THR A 32 2.14 1.75 5.56
N ASP A 33 3.37 1.23 5.52
CA ASP A 33 3.91 0.54 4.36
C ASP A 33 3.07 -0.70 4.03
N VAL A 34 2.64 -0.80 2.78
CA VAL A 34 1.86 -1.93 2.29
C VAL A 34 2.26 -2.32 0.88
N TYR A 35 2.19 -3.61 0.63
CA TYR A 35 2.34 -4.18 -0.70
C TYR A 35 0.98 -4.26 -1.38
N ALA A 36 0.86 -3.71 -2.59
CA ALA A 36 -0.39 -3.64 -3.32
C ALA A 36 -0.26 -4.33 -4.69
N CYS A 37 -1.33 -4.99 -5.12
CA CYS A 37 -1.47 -5.49 -6.49
C CYS A 37 -2.00 -4.39 -7.41
N ASP A 38 -1.98 -4.59 -8.73
CA ASP A 38 -2.46 -3.61 -9.73
C ASP A 38 -3.89 -3.11 -9.54
N LYS A 39 -4.73 -3.93 -8.88
CA LYS A 39 -6.09 -3.53 -8.51
C LYS A 39 -6.09 -2.55 -7.34
N HIS A 40 -5.30 -2.84 -6.30
CA HIS A 40 -5.28 -2.03 -5.08
C HIS A 40 -4.41 -0.78 -5.21
N LYS A 41 -3.36 -0.80 -6.04
CA LYS A 41 -2.53 0.38 -6.29
C LYS A 41 -3.29 1.56 -6.93
N LYS A 42 -4.42 1.27 -7.56
CA LYS A 42 -5.32 2.28 -8.16
C LYS A 42 -6.31 2.88 -7.13
N SER A 43 -6.29 2.42 -5.89
CA SER A 43 -7.15 2.98 -4.84
C SER A 43 -6.70 4.39 -4.48
N SER A 44 -7.67 5.29 -4.28
CA SER A 44 -7.40 6.67 -3.89
C SER A 44 -6.65 6.82 -2.56
N SER A 45 -6.67 5.78 -1.72
CA SER A 45 -6.00 5.75 -0.42
C SER A 45 -4.57 5.20 -0.46
N PHE A 46 -4.09 4.73 -1.62
CA PHE A 46 -2.76 4.14 -1.78
C PHE A 46 -1.80 5.14 -2.45
N PHE A 47 -0.66 5.34 -1.81
CA PHE A 47 0.42 6.18 -2.31
C PHE A 47 1.59 5.28 -2.70
N GLU A 48 1.79 5.12 -4.01
CA GLU A 48 2.89 4.33 -4.54
C GLU A 48 4.23 5.00 -4.21
N TYR A 49 5.20 4.22 -3.71
CA TYR A 49 6.57 4.71 -3.69
C TYR A 49 7.04 4.79 -5.13
N LYS A 50 7.06 6.01 -5.69
CA LYS A 50 7.76 6.24 -6.95
C LYS A 50 9.20 5.81 -6.72
N THR A 51 9.58 4.65 -7.25
CA THR A 51 10.98 4.32 -7.47
C THR A 51 11.47 5.39 -8.42
N ALA A 52 12.06 6.45 -7.88
CA ALA A 52 12.88 7.35 -8.67
C ALA A 52 13.89 6.44 -9.35
N LYS A 53 13.74 6.24 -10.65
CA LYS A 53 14.80 5.68 -11.47
C LYS A 53 15.92 6.70 -11.37
N THR A 54 16.83 6.52 -10.43
CA THR A 54 18.12 7.20 -10.46
C THR A 54 18.83 6.63 -11.67
N ASN A 55 18.80 7.41 -12.74
CA ASN A 55 19.49 7.16 -13.99
C ASN A 55 21.00 7.40 -13.84
#